data_AF-A3IYQ4-F1
#
_entry.id   AF-A3IYQ4-F1
#
_cell.length_a   1.000
_cell.length_b   1.000
_cell.length_c   1.000
_cell.angle_alpha   90.00
_cell.angle_beta   90.00
_cell.angle_gamma   90.00
#
_symmetry.space_group_name_H-M   'P 1'
#
loop_
_entity.id
_entity.type
_entity.pdbx_description
1 polymer ?
#
loop_
_entity_poly.entity_id
_entity_poly.type
_entity_poly.pdbx_seq_one_letter_code
_entity_poly.pdbx_strand_id
1 'polypeptide(L)'
;MYNHSQGGVFMVTIDSKKRLGSILQEAKLITPYQLEIALQEQKKHHKHRLGEILAQKGWIKQQTADFFAEEWTKVIQQAQQETPKSLGYYLREAGLIDNHQLSDILAEQEEGRMWMRIGALAVLKGWLNQTTVDFLLQNLHP
;
A
#
# COMPACT_ATOMS: atom_id res chain seq x y z
N MET A 1 -20.37 -41.50 5.12
CA MET A 1 -20.99 -40.17 4.97
C MET A 1 -20.05 -39.14 5.56
N TYR A 2 -19.09 -38.65 4.78
CA TYR A 2 -18.27 -37.49 5.12
C TYR A 2 -18.44 -36.52 3.96
N ASN A 3 -19.14 -35.42 4.19
CA ASN A 3 -19.43 -34.43 3.15
C ASN A 3 -18.55 -33.19 3.36
N HIS A 4 -18.06 -32.72 2.24
CA HIS A 4 -17.12 -31.64 2.03
C HIS A 4 -17.44 -30.36 2.82
N SER A 5 -16.45 -29.84 3.54
CA SER A 5 -16.40 -28.43 3.94
C SER A 5 -15.61 -27.68 2.88
N GLN A 6 -16.36 -27.06 1.97
CA GLN A 6 -15.87 -26.22 0.88
C GLN A 6 -14.92 -25.13 1.38
N GLY A 7 -13.80 -24.97 0.65
CA GLY A 7 -12.92 -23.82 0.76
C GLY A 7 -13.69 -22.56 0.38
N GLY A 8 -13.94 -21.71 1.39
CA GLY A 8 -14.51 -20.39 1.19
C GLY A 8 -13.52 -19.52 0.44
N VAL A 9 -13.86 -19.24 -0.81
CA VAL A 9 -13.25 -18.21 -1.66
C VAL A 9 -13.28 -16.89 -0.88
N PHE A 10 -12.11 -16.34 -0.55
CA PHE A 10 -12.00 -14.98 -0.03
C PHE A 10 -12.42 -14.00 -1.14
N MET A 11 -13.71 -13.76 -1.28
CA MET A 11 -14.21 -12.57 -1.95
C MET A 11 -13.85 -11.39 -1.05
N VAL A 12 -12.75 -10.70 -1.37
CA VAL A 12 -12.47 -9.37 -0.81
C VAL A 12 -13.43 -8.41 -1.50
N THR A 13 -14.62 -8.28 -0.96
CA THR A 13 -15.47 -7.12 -1.21
C THR A 13 -14.69 -5.91 -0.73
N ILE A 14 -14.25 -5.06 -1.66
CA ILE A 14 -13.60 -3.79 -1.34
C ILE A 14 -14.67 -2.91 -0.68
N ASP A 15 -14.77 -2.99 0.64
CA ASP A 15 -15.57 -2.06 1.42
C ASP A 15 -14.99 -0.65 1.17
N SER A 16 -15.76 0.18 0.47
CA SER A 16 -15.41 1.55 0.10
C SER A 16 -15.21 2.46 1.32
N LYS A 17 -15.33 1.92 2.54
CA LYS A 17 -15.08 2.59 3.82
C LYS A 17 -13.98 1.93 4.66
N LYS A 18 -13.01 1.22 4.06
CA LYS A 18 -11.82 0.79 4.81
C LYS A 18 -11.16 2.00 5.46
N ARG A 19 -10.96 1.94 6.78
CA ARG A 19 -10.31 3.01 7.57
C ARG A 19 -8.81 3.01 7.27
N LEU A 20 -8.17 4.18 7.31
CA LEU A 20 -6.73 4.37 7.07
C LEU A 20 -5.86 3.32 7.78
N GLY A 21 -6.11 3.07 9.07
CA GLY A 21 -5.34 2.11 9.85
C GLY A 21 -5.40 0.68 9.30
N SER A 22 -6.57 0.23 8.83
CA SER A 22 -6.74 -1.10 8.22
C SER A 22 -6.01 -1.19 6.89
N ILE A 23 -6.10 -0.15 6.06
CA ILE A 23 -5.40 -0.09 4.75
C ILE A 23 -3.89 -0.21 4.96
N LEU A 24 -3.32 0.60 5.85
CA LEU A 24 -1.89 0.60 6.13
C LEU A 24 -1.41 -0.72 6.75
N GLN A 25 -2.24 -1.36 7.58
CA GLN A 25 -1.93 -2.66 8.18
C GLN A 25 -1.97 -3.79 7.15
N GLU A 26 -3.00 -3.85 6.31
CA GLU A 26 -3.12 -4.84 5.22
C GLU A 26 -1.97 -4.71 4.22
N ALA A 27 -1.56 -3.48 3.90
CA ALA A 27 -0.39 -3.19 3.07
C ALA A 27 0.96 -3.46 3.77
N LYS A 28 0.94 -3.87 5.06
CA LYS A 28 2.12 -4.10 5.90
C LYS A 28 3.04 -2.89 6.04
N LEU A 29 2.48 -1.69 5.90
CA LEU A 29 3.18 -0.41 6.10
C LEU A 29 3.28 -0.05 7.58
N ILE A 30 2.37 -0.58 8.39
CA ILE A 30 2.41 -0.52 9.85
C ILE A 30 2.08 -1.89 10.44
N THR A 31 2.55 -2.14 11.65
CA THR A 31 2.22 -3.33 12.44
C THR A 31 0.91 -3.12 13.24
N PRO A 32 0.24 -4.21 13.68
CA PRO A 32 -0.90 -4.10 14.59
C PRO A 32 -0.57 -3.34 15.88
N TYR A 33 0.63 -3.55 16.42
CA TYR A 33 1.10 -2.85 17.61
C TYR A 33 1.25 -1.34 17.37
N GLN A 34 1.86 -0.94 16.27
CA GLN A 34 1.99 0.49 15.90
C GLN A 34 0.61 1.13 15.71
N LEU A 35 -0.32 0.44 15.05
CA LEU A 35 -1.68 0.94 14.89
C LEU A 35 -2.38 1.13 16.25
N GLU A 36 -2.25 0.17 17.17
CA GLU A 36 -2.82 0.27 18.51
C GLU A 36 -2.28 1.48 19.28
N ILE A 37 -0.94 1.65 19.31
CA ILE A 37 -0.30 2.77 20.01
C ILE A 37 -0.76 4.11 19.41
N ALA A 38 -0.80 4.24 18.08
CA ALA A 38 -1.24 5.47 17.43
C ALA A 38 -2.72 5.78 17.71
N LEU A 39 -3.59 4.77 17.75
CA LEU A 39 -5.00 4.94 18.10
C LEU A 39 -5.19 5.34 19.58
N GLN A 40 -4.39 4.79 20.49
CA GLN A 40 -4.40 5.18 21.89
C GLN A 40 -3.98 6.66 22.06
N GLU A 41 -2.98 7.10 21.30
CA GLU A 41 -2.53 8.50 21.31
C GLU A 41 -3.57 9.45 20.70
N GLN A 42 -4.18 9.05 19.58
CA GLN A 42 -5.26 9.81 18.95
C GLN A 42 -6.44 10.05 19.90
N LYS A 43 -6.78 9.05 20.72
CA LYS A 43 -7.83 9.17 21.75
C LYS A 43 -7.48 10.18 22.84
N LYS A 44 -6.20 10.34 23.18
CA LYS A 44 -5.73 11.32 24.17
C LYS A 44 -5.64 12.73 23.58
N HIS A 45 -5.40 12.84 22.27
CA HIS A 45 -5.20 14.09 21.57
C HIS A 45 -6.11 14.17 20.33
N HIS A 46 -7.37 14.55 20.54
CA HIS A 46 -8.41 14.60 19.50
C HIS A 46 -8.10 15.50 18.28
N LYS A 47 -7.05 16.33 18.35
CA LYS A 47 -6.65 17.23 17.27
C LYS A 47 -5.75 16.57 16.21
N HIS A 48 -5.12 15.44 16.51
CA HIS A 48 -4.19 14.80 15.56
C HIS A 48 -4.88 13.69 14.75
N ARG A 49 -4.64 13.68 13.44
CA ARG A 49 -5.09 12.60 12.55
C ARG A 49 -4.19 11.38 12.76
N LEU A 50 -4.75 10.18 12.59
CA LEU A 50 -4.01 8.92 12.76
C LEU A 50 -2.72 8.91 11.92
N GLY A 51 -2.81 9.38 10.67
CA GLY A 51 -1.67 9.47 9.75
C GLY A 51 -0.54 10.37 10.27
N GLU A 52 -0.88 11.54 10.82
CA GLU A 52 0.10 12.47 11.42
C GLU A 52 0.83 11.84 12.61
N ILE A 53 0.10 11.12 13.47
CA ILE A 53 0.70 10.41 14.62
C ILE A 53 1.68 9.34 14.15
N LEU A 54 1.29 8.54 13.15
CA LEU A 54 2.15 7.50 12.57
C LEU A 54 3.42 8.09 11.94
N ALA A 55 3.30 9.25 11.28
CA ALA A 55 4.41 9.96 10.66
C ALA A 55 5.33 10.64 11.69
N GLN A 56 4.77 11.30 12.72
CA GLN A 56 5.53 11.91 13.82
C GLN A 56 6.36 10.89 14.60
N LYS A 57 5.87 9.64 14.70
CA LYS A 57 6.62 8.52 15.31
C LYS A 57 7.66 7.90 14.39
N GLY A 58 7.75 8.35 13.14
CA GLY A 58 8.70 7.85 12.14
C GLY A 58 8.40 6.44 11.63
N TRP A 59 7.19 5.93 11.81
CA TRP A 59 6.82 4.59 11.34
C TRP A 59 6.47 4.55 9.86
N ILE A 60 5.95 5.66 9.33
CA ILE A 60 5.74 5.89 7.91
C ILE A 60 6.12 7.34 7.57
N LYS A 61 6.26 7.66 6.28
CA LYS A 61 6.40 9.06 5.85
C LYS A 61 5.04 9.76 5.90
N GLN A 62 5.05 11.08 6.10
CA GLN A 62 3.83 11.90 6.02
C GLN A 62 3.14 11.73 4.65
N GLN A 63 3.93 11.74 3.57
CA GLN A 63 3.45 11.48 2.21
C GLN A 63 2.69 10.16 2.09
N THR A 64 3.18 9.09 2.72
CA THR A 64 2.50 7.79 2.72
C THR A 64 1.18 7.87 3.46
N ALA A 65 1.16 8.52 4.61
CA ALA A 65 -0.06 8.73 5.38
C ALA A 65 -1.11 9.51 4.58
N ASP A 66 -0.72 10.62 3.96
CA ASP A 66 -1.58 11.50 3.19
C ASP A 66 -2.13 10.79 1.95
N PHE A 67 -1.27 10.09 1.20
CA PHE A 67 -1.69 9.33 0.03
C PHE A 67 -2.78 8.31 0.35
N PHE A 68 -2.58 7.49 1.39
CA PHE A 68 -3.56 6.47 1.78
C PHE A 68 -4.81 7.05 2.46
N ALA A 69 -4.72 8.25 3.03
CA ALA A 69 -5.85 8.90 3.68
C ALA A 69 -6.75 9.69 2.70
N GLU A 70 -6.17 10.25 1.64
CA GLU A 70 -6.83 11.28 0.83
C GLU A 70 -6.98 10.89 -0.64
N GLU A 71 -6.01 10.15 -1.19
CA GLU A 71 -5.96 9.83 -2.61
C GLU A 71 -6.32 8.38 -2.93
N TRP A 72 -6.01 7.43 -2.03
CA TRP A 72 -6.17 6.00 -2.29
C TRP A 72 -7.58 5.59 -2.75
N THR A 73 -8.63 6.11 -2.11
CA THR A 73 -10.01 5.80 -2.53
C THR A 73 -10.30 6.23 -3.97
N LYS A 74 -9.80 7.39 -4.39
CA LYS A 74 -9.96 7.88 -5.77
C LYS A 74 -9.16 7.02 -6.74
N VAL A 75 -7.93 6.63 -6.35
CA VAL A 75 -7.06 5.76 -7.15
C VAL A 75 -7.74 4.41 -7.42
N ILE A 76 -8.34 3.79 -6.40
CA ILE A 76 -9.05 2.51 -6.58
C ILE A 76 -10.30 2.67 -7.43
N GLN A 77 -11.06 3.75 -7.22
CA GLN A 77 -12.24 4.03 -8.04
C GLN A 77 -11.89 4.24 -9.52
N GLN A 78 -10.79 4.96 -9.80
CA GLN A 78 -10.29 5.17 -11.16
C GLN A 78 -9.78 3.87 -11.77
N ALA A 79 -9.06 3.03 -11.00
CA ALA A 79 -8.58 1.74 -11.46
C ALA A 79 -9.71 0.78 -11.88
N GLN A 80 -10.90 0.92 -11.30
CA GLN A 80 -12.09 0.15 -11.67
C GLN A 80 -12.80 0.66 -12.94
N GLN A 81 -12.60 1.92 -13.31
CA GLN A 81 -13.33 2.60 -14.39
C GLN A 81 -12.47 2.85 -15.63
N GLU A 82 -11.15 2.92 -15.48
CA GLU A 82 -10.19 3.32 -16.52
C GLU A 82 -8.92 2.44 -16.51
N THR A 83 -7.95 2.76 -17.37
CA THR A 83 -6.61 2.17 -17.30
C THR A 83 -5.80 2.86 -16.20
N PRO A 84 -5.48 2.19 -15.07
CA PRO A 84 -4.71 2.81 -14.00
C PRO A 84 -3.31 3.18 -14.50
N LYS A 85 -2.74 4.24 -13.92
CA LYS A 85 -1.32 4.58 -14.13
C LYS A 85 -0.42 3.41 -13.72
N SER A 86 0.85 3.46 -14.15
CA SER A 86 1.81 2.40 -13.83
C SER A 86 1.98 2.21 -12.32
N LEU A 87 2.29 0.99 -11.89
CA LEU A 87 2.58 0.70 -10.47
C LEU A 87 3.69 1.61 -9.91
N GLY A 88 4.73 1.88 -10.71
CA GLY A 88 5.84 2.76 -10.32
C GLY A 88 5.39 4.19 -10.02
N TYR A 89 4.39 4.71 -10.75
CA TYR A 89 3.78 6.01 -10.45
C TYR A 89 3.18 6.01 -9.04
N TYR A 90 2.35 5.02 -8.70
CA TYR A 90 1.70 4.98 -7.38
C TYR A 90 2.66 4.71 -6.23
N LEU A 91 3.70 3.88 -6.43
CA LEU A 91 4.74 3.67 -5.43
C LEU A 91 5.46 4.98 -5.08
N ARG A 92 5.73 5.82 -6.08
CA ARG A 92 6.33 7.14 -5.88
C ARG A 92 5.37 8.11 -5.21
N GLU A 93 4.13 8.21 -5.69
CA GLU A 93 3.14 9.14 -5.10
C GLU A 93 2.85 8.81 -3.64
N ALA A 94 2.85 7.52 -3.27
CA ALA A 94 2.72 7.06 -1.90
C ALA A 94 4.00 7.23 -1.06
N GLY A 95 5.10 7.73 -1.64
CA GLY A 95 6.39 7.90 -0.97
C GLY A 95 7.09 6.59 -0.60
N LEU A 96 6.62 5.46 -1.13
CA LEU A 96 7.14 4.12 -0.87
C LEU A 96 8.48 3.91 -1.57
N ILE A 97 8.65 4.54 -2.74
CA ILE A 97 9.94 4.73 -3.40
C ILE A 97 10.11 6.21 -3.74
N ASP A 98 11.35 6.65 -3.94
CA ASP A 98 11.64 7.99 -4.44
C ASP A 98 11.90 8.03 -5.96
N ASN A 99 12.18 9.23 -6.49
CA ASN A 99 12.47 9.41 -7.91
C ASN A 99 13.74 8.68 -8.36
N HIS A 100 14.77 8.63 -7.51
CA HIS A 100 16.02 7.95 -7.82
C HIS A 100 15.78 6.45 -7.94
N GLN A 101 15.13 5.85 -6.96
CA GLN A 101 14.75 4.44 -6.95
C GLN A 101 13.86 4.08 -8.15
N LEU A 102 12.91 4.94 -8.52
CA LEU A 102 12.09 4.71 -9.71
C LEU A 102 12.93 4.76 -10.99
N SER A 103 13.80 5.77 -11.14
CA SER A 103 14.71 5.88 -12.28
C SER A 103 15.66 4.70 -12.40
N ASP A 104 16.22 4.22 -11.28
CA ASP A 104 17.11 3.05 -11.26
C ASP A 104 16.41 1.79 -11.77
N ILE A 105 15.17 1.54 -11.32
CA ILE A 105 14.39 0.39 -11.78
C ILE A 105 14.07 0.50 -13.28
N LEU A 106 13.70 1.68 -13.76
CA LEU A 106 13.36 1.90 -15.16
C LEU A 106 14.57 1.70 -16.07
N ALA A 107 15.75 2.19 -15.67
CA ALA A 107 16.99 1.98 -16.40
C ALA A 107 17.34 0.48 -16.52
N GLU A 108 17.20 -0.29 -15.43
CA GLU A 108 17.47 -1.74 -15.44
C GLU A 108 16.49 -2.52 -16.33
N GLN A 109 15.26 -2.03 -16.50
CA GLN A 109 14.27 -2.64 -17.38
C GLN A 109 14.63 -2.44 -18.87
N GLU A 110 15.16 -1.27 -19.24
CA GLU A 110 15.56 -0.95 -20.62
C GLU A 110 16.83 -1.68 -21.07
N GLU A 111 17.73 -2.00 -20.15
CA GLU A 111 18.99 -2.69 -20.43
C GLU A 111 18.83 -4.21 -20.70
N GLY A 112 17.60 -4.71 -20.83
CA GLY A 112 17.30 -6.10 -21.18
C GLY A 112 17.67 -7.12 -20.11
N ARG A 113 17.98 -6.67 -18.89
CA ARG A 113 18.53 -7.53 -17.82
C ARG A 113 17.48 -8.21 -16.96
N MET A 114 16.19 -7.88 -17.04
CA MET A 114 15.13 -8.66 -16.40
C MET A 114 13.74 -8.26 -16.91
N TRP A 115 12.92 -9.23 -17.31
CA TRP A 115 11.47 -9.08 -17.54
C TRP A 115 10.68 -8.80 -16.22
N MET A 116 11.37 -8.43 -15.13
CA MET A 116 10.72 -8.25 -13.84
C MET A 116 9.92 -6.95 -13.82
N ARG A 117 8.66 -7.05 -13.37
CA ARG A 117 7.80 -5.89 -13.12
C ARG A 117 8.42 -5.01 -12.02
N ILE A 118 8.25 -3.69 -12.10
CA ILE A 118 8.77 -2.68 -11.15
C ILE A 118 8.62 -3.12 -9.68
N GLY A 119 7.46 -3.66 -9.31
CA GLY A 119 7.22 -4.14 -7.94
C GLY A 119 8.17 -5.26 -7.49
N ALA A 120 8.47 -6.22 -8.36
CA ALA A 120 9.39 -7.32 -8.05
C ALA A 120 10.83 -6.82 -7.87
N LEU A 121 11.27 -5.86 -8.70
CA LEU A 121 12.60 -5.25 -8.57
C LEU A 121 12.73 -4.45 -7.27
N ALA A 122 11.69 -3.69 -6.89
CA ALA A 122 11.69 -2.96 -5.62
C ALA A 122 11.78 -3.89 -4.40
N VAL A 123 11.17 -5.08 -4.47
CA VAL A 123 11.29 -6.12 -3.42
C VAL A 123 12.68 -6.74 -3.42
N LEU A 124 13.20 -7.11 -4.59
CA LEU A 124 14.53 -7.71 -4.73
C LEU A 124 15.63 -6.80 -4.19
N LYS A 125 15.52 -5.49 -4.42
CA LYS A 125 16.44 -4.47 -3.90
C LYS A 125 16.25 -4.15 -2.41
N GLY A 126 15.26 -4.77 -1.76
CA GLY A 126 14.95 -4.56 -0.34
C GLY A 126 14.28 -3.23 -0.02
N TRP A 127 13.80 -2.49 -1.03
CA TRP A 127 13.15 -1.20 -0.84
C TRP A 127 11.70 -1.35 -0.38
N LEU A 128 11.03 -2.43 -0.80
CA LEU A 128 9.65 -2.72 -0.44
C LEU A 128 9.47 -4.15 0.05
N ASN A 129 8.41 -4.37 0.82
CA ASN A 129 7.96 -5.71 1.15
C ASN A 129 7.08 -6.28 0.01
N GLN A 130 7.20 -7.59 -0.25
CA GLN A 130 6.32 -8.29 -1.21
C GLN A 130 4.83 -8.07 -0.89
N THR A 131 4.44 -8.12 0.38
CA THR A 131 3.04 -7.89 0.80
C THR A 131 2.55 -6.50 0.42
N THR A 132 3.40 -5.48 0.51
CA THR A 132 3.04 -4.12 0.09
C THR A 132 2.80 -4.05 -1.41
N VAL A 133 3.68 -4.67 -2.20
CA VAL A 133 3.52 -4.72 -3.66
C VAL A 133 2.27 -5.49 -4.06
N ASP A 134 2.04 -6.65 -3.46
CA ASP A 134 0.87 -7.49 -3.73
C ASP A 134 -0.42 -6.75 -3.37
N PHE A 135 -0.45 -6.05 -2.24
CA PHE A 135 -1.58 -5.23 -1.84
C PHE A 135 -1.91 -4.17 -2.90
N LEU A 136 -0.91 -3.42 -3.39
CA LEU A 136 -1.16 -2.43 -4.44
C LEU A 136 -1.67 -3.09 -5.73
N LEU A 137 -1.05 -4.18 -6.16
CA LEU A 137 -1.44 -4.89 -7.39
C LEU A 137 -2.87 -5.43 -7.33
N GLN A 138 -3.26 -6.06 -6.22
CA GLN A 138 -4.60 -6.62 -6.03
C GLN A 138 -5.70 -5.55 -6.04
N ASN A 139 -5.39 -4.33 -5.59
CA ASN A 139 -6.38 -3.25 -5.56
C ASN A 139 -6.38 -2.42 -6.86
N LEU A 140 -5.25 -2.31 -7.55
CA LEU A 140 -5.13 -1.56 -8.83
C LEU A 140 -5.50 -2.40 -10.06
N HIS A 141 -5.42 -3.73 -9.97
CA HIS A 141 -5.82 -4.65 -11.03
C HIS A 141 -6.69 -5.78 -10.45
N PRO A 142 -7.88 -5.45 -9.94
CA PRO A 142 -8.80 -6.42 -9.35
C PRO A 142 -9.40 -7.39 -10.40
#